data_AF-A0A316VZB4-F1
#
_entry.id   AF-A0A316VZB4-F1
#
_cell.length_a   1.000
_cell.length_b   1.000
_cell.length_c   1.000
_cell.angle_alpha   90.00
_cell.angle_beta   90.00
_cell.angle_gamma   90.00
#
_symmetry.space_group_name_H-M   'P 1'
#
loop_
_entity.id
_entity.type
_entity.pdbx_description
1 polymer ?
#
loop_
_entity_poly.entity_id
_entity_poly.type
_entity_poly.pdbx_seq_one_letter_code
_entity_poly.pdbx_strand_id
1 'polypeptide(L)'
;MTHPIASYVDIFAVPAAKKGKIFHVQRADILPSGSDRSAYRGDTLRLSPSGRALLATTRGKTSSVRGYVRAWSWDSTGSQVEGLGAAGPLGEVLHTYSTPTSGGKANAIEWAPRYSSSLALHRHAPLTTAQDSSSFPISSAQSGEQQNSEMQEDQEEDWAVLTDDEEGHVLVLRWTGKDLEEVSRVTLRGAYGGEAGKEEGQQVGASHAIWLS
;
A
#
# COMPACT_ATOMS: atom_id res chain seq x y z
N MET A 1 3.99 24.73 25.68
CA MET A 1 4.17 23.27 25.50
C MET A 1 3.91 22.95 24.04
N THR A 2 4.92 22.53 23.30
CA THR A 2 4.78 22.09 21.89
C THR A 2 4.17 20.69 21.87
N HIS A 3 2.98 20.55 21.29
CA HIS A 3 2.41 19.23 21.07
C HIS A 3 3.28 18.48 20.04
N PRO A 4 3.64 17.21 20.28
CA PRO A 4 4.43 16.44 19.33
C PRO A 4 3.69 16.36 17.99
N ILE A 5 4.33 16.82 16.91
CA ILE A 5 3.76 16.90 15.55
C ILE A 5 3.85 15.57 14.76
N ALA A 6 4.12 14.45 15.43
CA ALA A 6 4.33 13.16 14.77
C ALA A 6 3.01 12.45 14.40
N SER A 7 3.07 11.58 13.39
CA SER A 7 1.98 10.68 13.01
C SER A 7 0.75 11.37 12.38
N TYR A 8 0.99 12.36 11.53
CA TYR A 8 0.00 12.90 10.61
C TYR A 8 0.43 12.62 9.16
N VAL A 9 -0.54 12.55 8.26
CA VAL A 9 -0.32 12.72 6.82
C VAL A 9 -0.60 14.17 6.48
N ASP A 10 0.41 14.88 6.00
CA ASP A 10 0.29 16.25 5.49
C ASP A 10 0.33 16.24 3.97
N ILE A 11 -0.72 16.81 3.36
CA ILE A 11 -0.82 16.93 1.91
C ILE A 11 -0.45 18.34 1.51
N PHE A 12 0.41 18.41 0.50
CA PHE A 12 0.84 19.67 -0.08
C PHE A 12 0.53 19.71 -1.58
N ALA A 13 0.16 20.90 -2.04
CA ALA A 13 -0.03 21.19 -3.46
C ALA A 13 1.09 22.08 -3.99
N VAL A 14 1.48 21.83 -5.25
CA VAL A 14 2.41 22.67 -6.02
C VAL A 14 1.68 23.15 -7.28
N PRO A 15 0.86 24.22 -7.20
CA PRO A 15 0.07 24.67 -8.34
C PRO A 15 0.97 25.16 -9.47
N ALA A 16 0.71 24.71 -10.71
CA ALA A 16 1.47 25.11 -11.89
C ALA A 16 1.50 26.64 -12.09
N ALA A 17 0.37 27.31 -11.79
CA ALA A 17 0.24 28.77 -11.87
C ALA A 17 1.09 29.54 -10.85
N LYS A 18 1.58 28.88 -9.78
CA LYS A 18 2.35 29.50 -8.70
C LYS A 18 3.72 28.83 -8.55
N LYS A 19 4.54 28.92 -9.60
CA LYS A 19 5.91 28.36 -9.65
C LYS A 19 6.70 28.67 -8.38
N GLY A 20 7.31 27.63 -7.80
CA GLY A 20 8.15 27.74 -6.60
C GLY A 20 7.39 27.87 -5.28
N LYS A 21 6.06 27.77 -5.26
CA LYS A 21 5.25 27.79 -4.02
C LYS A 21 4.64 26.42 -3.74
N ILE A 22 4.70 26.04 -2.47
CA ILE A 22 4.08 24.83 -1.91
C ILE A 22 3.00 25.29 -0.93
N PHE A 23 1.81 24.70 -0.98
CA PHE A 23 0.70 25.03 -0.10
C PHE A 23 0.30 23.79 0.68
N HIS A 24 0.15 23.92 2.00
CA HIS A 24 -0.51 22.87 2.80
C HIS A 24 -2.00 22.85 2.44
N VAL A 25 -2.52 21.66 2.15
CA VAL A 25 -3.89 21.45 1.69
C VAL A 25 -4.73 20.80 2.79
N GLN A 26 -4.20 19.73 3.37
CA GLN A 26 -4.94 18.89 4.29
C GLN A 26 -3.98 18.20 5.26
N ARG A 27 -4.48 17.95 6.47
CA ARG A 27 -3.82 17.10 7.48
C ARG A 27 -4.78 16.01 7.91
N ALA A 28 -4.33 14.76 7.89
CA ALA A 28 -5.09 13.61 8.39
C ALA A 28 -4.33 12.90 9.51
N ASP A 29 -5.07 12.40 10.51
CA ASP A 29 -4.50 11.74 11.69
C ASP A 29 -4.43 10.21 11.51
N ILE A 30 -3.22 9.68 11.54
CA ILE A 30 -2.97 8.24 11.40
C ILE A 30 -3.51 7.47 12.61
N LEU A 31 -3.50 8.11 13.80
CA LEU A 31 -3.78 7.44 15.06
C LEU A 31 -5.29 7.38 15.36
N PRO A 32 -5.77 6.34 16.07
CA PRO A 32 -7.10 6.35 16.68
C PRO A 32 -7.30 7.52 17.63
N SER A 33 -8.54 8.00 17.76
CA SER A 33 -8.89 9.05 18.71
C SER A 33 -8.50 8.66 20.14
N GLY A 34 -7.92 9.62 20.89
CA GLY A 34 -7.48 9.40 22.27
C GLY A 34 -6.08 8.79 22.42
N SER A 35 -5.38 8.47 21.32
CA SER A 35 -4.00 7.98 21.38
C SER A 35 -3.03 9.02 21.95
N ASP A 36 -2.12 8.61 22.82
CA ASP A 36 -0.97 9.45 23.18
C ASP A 36 0.02 9.51 22.02
N ARG A 37 -0.11 10.55 21.19
CA ARG A 37 0.75 10.81 20.04
C ARG A 37 2.24 10.86 20.38
N SER A 38 2.59 11.21 21.61
CA SER A 38 3.98 11.24 22.03
C SER A 38 4.60 9.84 22.01
N ALA A 39 3.79 8.77 22.05
CA ALA A 39 4.23 7.39 22.04
C ALA A 39 4.49 6.81 20.62
N TYR A 40 4.29 7.58 19.55
CA TYR A 40 4.35 7.07 18.18
C TYR A 40 5.34 7.82 17.27
N ARG A 41 5.67 7.18 16.15
CA ARG A 41 6.37 7.73 14.98
C ARG A 41 5.64 7.29 13.72
N GLY A 42 5.45 8.20 12.76
CA GLY A 42 5.07 7.80 11.40
C GLY A 42 6.25 7.10 10.72
N ASP A 43 5.95 6.20 9.78
CA ASP A 43 6.98 5.40 9.11
C ASP A 43 6.85 5.41 7.59
N THR A 44 5.88 4.69 7.01
CA THR A 44 5.69 4.65 5.55
C THR A 44 4.32 5.16 5.11
N LEU A 45 4.24 5.53 3.82
CA LEU A 45 3.02 5.93 3.14
C LEU A 45 3.01 5.33 1.74
N ARG A 46 1.86 4.78 1.32
CA ARG A 46 1.65 4.15 0.01
C ARG A 46 0.26 4.44 -0.52
N LEU A 47 0.16 4.73 -1.82
CA LEU A 47 -1.12 4.69 -2.54
C LEU A 47 -1.45 3.24 -2.87
N SER A 48 -2.73 2.85 -2.81
CA SER A 48 -3.18 1.54 -3.26
C SER A 48 -2.91 1.34 -4.75
N PRO A 49 -2.79 0.09 -5.24
CA PRO A 49 -2.55 -0.18 -6.65
C PRO A 49 -3.66 0.35 -7.58
N SER A 50 -4.90 0.43 -7.07
CA SER A 50 -6.03 1.06 -7.76
C SER A 50 -5.95 2.59 -7.80
N GLY A 51 -5.09 3.21 -6.98
CA GLY A 51 -5.03 4.65 -6.79
C GLY A 51 -6.25 5.23 -6.08
N ARG A 52 -7.04 4.42 -5.37
CA ARG A 52 -8.28 4.85 -4.68
C ARG A 52 -8.16 4.93 -3.16
N ALA A 53 -7.05 4.48 -2.59
CA ALA A 53 -6.80 4.59 -1.17
C ALA A 53 -5.36 5.04 -0.89
N LEU A 54 -5.19 5.73 0.23
CA LEU A 54 -3.88 6.07 0.79
C LEU A 54 -3.71 5.34 2.12
N LEU A 55 -2.59 4.65 2.28
CA LEU A 55 -2.23 3.95 3.51
C LEU A 55 -1.01 4.63 4.14
N ALA A 56 -1.03 4.78 5.47
CA ALA A 56 0.11 5.25 6.24
C ALA A 56 0.34 4.39 7.46
N THR A 57 1.60 4.15 7.81
CA THR A 57 2.00 3.33 8.95
C THR A 57 2.60 4.17 10.07
N THR A 58 2.44 3.68 11.30
CA THR A 58 3.12 4.19 12.49
C THR A 58 3.76 3.05 13.25
N ARG A 59 4.85 3.34 13.95
CA ARG A 59 5.44 2.46 14.95
C ARG A 59 5.34 3.07 16.34
N GLY A 60 5.23 2.22 17.36
CA GLY A 60 5.37 2.63 18.74
C GLY A 60 6.81 2.96 19.07
N LYS A 61 7.02 3.83 20.06
CA LYS A 61 8.35 4.14 20.58
C LYS A 61 8.89 3.09 21.54
N THR A 62 8.01 2.27 22.08
CA THR A 62 8.29 1.23 23.07
C THR A 62 7.55 -0.03 22.64
N SER A 63 8.08 -1.20 23.01
CA SER A 63 7.45 -2.51 22.73
C SER A 63 6.04 -2.65 23.30
N SER A 64 5.71 -1.89 24.34
CA SER A 64 4.36 -1.85 24.93
C SER A 64 3.31 -1.12 24.08
N VAL A 65 3.72 -0.37 23.05
CA VAL A 65 2.85 0.46 22.23
C VAL A 65 2.83 -0.10 20.82
N ARG A 66 1.71 -0.71 20.42
CA ARG A 66 1.57 -1.26 19.07
C ARG A 66 1.59 -0.18 17.99
N GLY A 67 2.10 -0.50 16.82
CA GLY A 67 1.96 0.31 15.62
C GLY A 67 0.56 0.24 15.00
N TYR A 68 0.35 1.05 13.97
CA TYR A 68 -0.90 1.05 13.19
C TYR A 68 -0.63 1.21 11.70
N VAL A 69 -1.51 0.63 10.88
CA VAL A 69 -1.72 0.99 9.49
C VAL A 69 -3.10 1.66 9.39
N ARG A 70 -3.15 2.86 8.83
CA ARG A 70 -4.39 3.61 8.60
C ARG A 70 -4.61 3.76 7.11
N ALA A 71 -5.82 3.48 6.65
CA ALA A 71 -6.24 3.65 5.27
C ALA A 71 -7.34 4.72 5.17
N TRP A 72 -7.26 5.57 4.16
CA TRP A 72 -8.31 6.52 3.77
C TRP A 72 -8.67 6.34 2.30
N SER A 73 -9.88 6.71 1.93
CA SER A 73 -10.22 6.93 0.53
C SER A 73 -9.38 8.08 -0.02
N TRP A 74 -8.94 7.94 -1.27
CA TRP A 74 -8.13 8.90 -1.98
C TRP A 74 -8.82 9.30 -3.27
N ASP A 75 -9.10 10.60 -3.39
CA ASP A 75 -9.59 11.16 -4.62
C ASP A 75 -8.44 11.48 -5.57
N SER A 76 -8.22 10.59 -6.54
CA SER A 76 -7.24 10.76 -7.61
C SER A 76 -7.49 12.00 -8.49
N THR A 77 -8.72 12.51 -8.55
CA THR A 77 -9.07 13.73 -9.32
C THR A 77 -8.58 15.00 -8.60
N GLY A 78 -8.37 14.91 -7.29
CA GLY A 78 -7.74 15.93 -6.45
C GLY A 78 -6.29 16.27 -6.84
N SER A 79 -5.69 15.53 -7.78
CA SER A 79 -4.43 15.93 -8.44
C SER A 79 -4.57 17.28 -9.19
N GLN A 80 -5.79 17.68 -9.56
CA GLN A 80 -6.08 19.02 -10.03
C GLN A 80 -6.40 19.95 -8.85
N VAL A 81 -5.34 20.56 -8.32
CA VAL A 81 -5.36 21.49 -7.16
C VAL A 81 -6.44 22.58 -7.25
N GLU A 82 -6.87 22.96 -8.45
CA GLU A 82 -7.87 24.01 -8.67
C GLU A 82 -9.31 23.57 -8.37
N GLY A 83 -9.59 22.26 -8.30
CA GLY A 83 -10.89 21.69 -7.96
C GLY A 83 -11.03 21.16 -6.53
N LEU A 84 -9.93 21.14 -5.76
CA LEU A 84 -9.97 20.71 -4.36
C LEU A 84 -10.70 21.76 -3.53
N GLY A 85 -11.91 21.43 -3.08
CA GLY A 85 -12.58 22.18 -2.02
C GLY A 85 -11.75 22.18 -0.73
N ALA A 86 -12.21 22.91 0.30
CA ALA A 86 -11.51 23.05 1.58
C ALA A 86 -11.22 21.70 2.30
N ALA A 87 -11.83 20.60 1.85
CA ALA A 87 -11.64 19.27 2.42
C ALA A 87 -10.34 18.57 2.00
N GLY A 88 -9.75 18.90 0.84
CA GLY A 88 -8.58 18.18 0.30
C GLY A 88 -8.90 16.79 -0.28
N PRO A 89 -7.88 16.05 -0.78
CA PRO A 89 -8.06 14.80 -1.52
C PRO A 89 -8.21 13.52 -0.66
N LEU A 90 -7.89 13.55 0.64
CA LEU A 90 -8.21 12.42 1.53
C LEU A 90 -9.66 12.50 1.97
N GLY A 91 -10.39 11.41 1.76
CA GLY A 91 -11.75 11.24 2.21
C GLY A 91 -11.83 10.55 3.58
N GLU A 92 -12.86 9.72 3.74
CA GLU A 92 -13.13 8.97 4.96
C GLU A 92 -12.05 7.94 5.29
N VAL A 93 -11.96 7.59 6.58
CA VAL A 93 -11.13 6.46 7.03
C VAL A 93 -11.80 5.17 6.59
N LEU A 94 -11.09 4.37 5.81
CA LEU A 94 -11.55 3.06 5.37
C LEU A 94 -11.25 1.99 6.42
N HIS A 95 -10.02 1.97 6.94
CA HIS A 95 -9.59 0.95 7.88
C HIS A 95 -8.52 1.44 8.84
N THR A 96 -8.46 0.83 10.03
CA THR A 96 -7.34 0.96 10.97
C THR A 96 -6.93 -0.43 11.44
N TYR A 97 -5.76 -0.88 10.99
CA TYR A 97 -5.18 -2.16 11.38
C TYR A 97 -4.13 -1.92 12.47
N SER A 98 -4.21 -2.66 13.58
CA SER A 98 -3.18 -2.63 14.64
C SER A 98 -2.12 -3.68 14.35
N THR A 99 -0.85 -3.27 14.35
CA THR A 99 0.25 -4.20 14.06
C THR A 99 0.48 -5.18 15.20
N PRO A 100 1.11 -6.34 14.93
CA PRO A 100 1.30 -7.36 15.97
C PRO A 100 2.09 -6.86 17.17
N THR A 101 3.10 -6.02 16.93
CA THR A 101 3.96 -5.42 17.94
C THR A 101 4.05 -3.89 17.76
N SER A 102 5.02 -3.20 18.36
CA SER A 102 5.28 -1.79 18.08
C SER A 102 5.73 -1.51 16.65
N GLY A 103 6.21 -2.51 15.90
CA GLY A 103 6.88 -2.28 14.63
C GLY A 103 8.32 -1.79 14.79
N GLY A 104 8.91 -1.97 15.98
CA GLY A 104 10.31 -1.74 16.28
C GLY A 104 10.89 -0.43 15.75
N LYS A 105 11.94 -0.55 14.93
CA LYS A 105 12.55 0.56 14.18
C LYS A 105 11.93 0.75 12.79
N ALA A 106 11.28 -0.27 12.23
CA ALA A 106 10.68 -0.24 10.89
C ALA A 106 9.35 -1.01 10.84
N ASN A 107 8.32 -0.32 10.35
CA ASN A 107 6.96 -0.80 10.16
C ASN A 107 6.45 -0.47 8.74
N ALA A 108 7.08 -1.07 7.72
CA ALA A 108 6.92 -0.69 6.33
C ALA A 108 5.84 -1.52 5.62
N ILE A 109 5.01 -0.86 4.81
CA ILE A 109 4.04 -1.53 3.93
C ILE A 109 4.41 -1.35 2.45
N GLU A 110 4.29 -2.41 1.67
CA GLU A 110 4.55 -2.40 0.22
C GLU A 110 3.53 -3.27 -0.53
N TRP A 111 3.07 -2.82 -1.70
CA TRP A 111 2.07 -3.54 -2.48
C TRP A 111 2.70 -4.63 -3.35
N ALA A 112 1.96 -5.71 -3.57
CA ALA A 112 2.26 -6.68 -4.61
C ALA A 112 2.12 -6.00 -5.98
N PRO A 113 3.07 -6.20 -6.91
CA PRO A 113 2.99 -5.59 -8.21
C PRO A 113 1.87 -6.24 -9.03
N ARG A 114 1.06 -5.41 -9.67
CA ARG A 114 0.15 -5.85 -10.73
C ARG A 114 0.93 -5.92 -12.03
N TYR A 115 1.60 -7.04 -12.29
CA TYR A 115 2.20 -7.23 -13.61
C TYR A 115 1.09 -7.41 -14.64
N SER A 116 1.11 -6.60 -15.69
CA SER A 116 0.29 -6.85 -16.86
C SER A 116 0.57 -8.27 -17.35
N SER A 117 -0.49 -9.07 -17.46
CA SER A 117 -0.45 -10.43 -18.00
C SER A 117 0.13 -10.50 -19.42
N SER A 118 0.34 -9.36 -20.12
CA SER A 118 1.03 -9.31 -21.41
C SER A 118 2.49 -9.73 -21.38
N LEU A 119 3.19 -9.64 -20.24
CA LEU A 119 4.58 -10.10 -20.09
C LEU A 119 4.67 -11.61 -19.83
N ALA A 120 3.64 -12.23 -19.25
CA ALA A 120 3.60 -13.67 -19.01
C ALA A 120 3.46 -14.48 -20.31
N LEU A 121 2.84 -13.90 -21.36
CA LEU A 121 2.67 -14.58 -22.65
C LEU A 121 3.98 -14.73 -23.45
N HIS A 122 5.00 -13.90 -23.20
CA HIS A 122 6.26 -13.92 -23.96
C HIS A 122 7.32 -14.90 -23.42
N ARG A 123 7.08 -15.54 -22.27
CA ARG A 123 8.03 -16.53 -21.70
C ARG A 123 7.85 -17.96 -22.21
N HIS A 124 6.81 -18.23 -23.01
CA HIS A 124 6.51 -19.58 -23.51
C HIS A 124 6.25 -19.68 -25.02
N ALA A 125 6.75 -18.75 -25.84
CA ALA A 125 6.80 -18.98 -27.28
C ALA A 125 7.88 -20.05 -27.58
N PRO A 126 7.53 -21.25 -28.06
CA PRO A 126 8.53 -22.16 -28.60
C PRO A 126 9.14 -21.48 -29.82
N LEU A 127 10.47 -21.56 -29.99
CA LEU A 127 11.10 -21.23 -31.27
C LEU A 127 10.45 -22.11 -32.35
N THR A 128 9.55 -21.55 -33.12
CA THR A 128 9.00 -22.18 -34.32
C THR A 128 9.76 -21.63 -35.50
N THR A 129 10.54 -22.53 -36.11
CA THR A 129 11.26 -22.34 -37.36
C THR A 129 10.27 -21.94 -38.45
N ALA A 130 10.61 -20.88 -39.18
CA ALA A 130 9.85 -20.36 -40.30
C ALA A 130 9.64 -21.41 -41.41
N GLN A 131 8.40 -21.61 -41.87
CA GLN A 131 8.07 -21.93 -43.27
C GLN A 131 6.66 -21.43 -43.65
N ASP A 132 6.65 -20.43 -44.53
CA ASP A 132 5.91 -20.27 -45.79
C ASP A 132 4.37 -20.43 -45.93
N SER A 133 3.80 -19.36 -46.50
CA SER A 133 2.73 -19.28 -47.51
C SER A 133 1.25 -19.66 -47.23
N SER A 134 0.42 -18.61 -47.37
CA SER A 134 -0.81 -18.54 -48.18
C SER A 134 -2.21 -18.72 -47.52
N SER A 135 -3.08 -17.75 -47.87
CA SER A 135 -4.52 -17.88 -48.19
C SER A 135 -5.56 -17.51 -47.10
N PHE A 136 -6.19 -16.34 -47.32
CA PHE A 136 -7.50 -15.84 -46.82
C PHE A 136 -8.69 -16.72 -47.33
N PRO A 137 -9.93 -16.68 -46.77
CA PRO A 137 -10.74 -15.44 -46.70
C PRO A 137 -11.75 -15.24 -45.54
N ILE A 138 -12.16 -13.97 -45.52
CA ILE A 138 -13.26 -13.31 -44.80
C ILE A 138 -14.61 -14.00 -45.04
N SER A 139 -15.42 -14.15 -44.00
CA SER A 139 -16.88 -14.28 -44.13
C SER A 139 -17.60 -13.51 -43.02
N SER A 140 -18.70 -12.90 -43.44
CA SER A 140 -19.51 -11.87 -42.82
C SER A 140 -20.70 -12.39 -41.98
N ALA A 141 -21.13 -11.51 -41.07
CA ALA A 141 -22.52 -11.18 -40.70
C ALA A 141 -23.18 -11.80 -39.44
N GLN A 142 -23.70 -10.86 -38.63
CA GLN A 142 -24.91 -10.90 -37.77
C GLN A 142 -24.82 -11.77 -36.51
N SER A 143 -25.40 -11.42 -35.36
CA SER A 143 -26.46 -10.48 -34.99
C SER A 143 -26.39 -10.23 -33.48
N GLY A 144 -27.06 -9.17 -33.03
CA GLY A 144 -26.88 -8.58 -31.71
C GLY A 144 -27.17 -9.48 -30.51
N GLU A 145 -26.42 -9.23 -29.46
CA GLU A 145 -26.87 -9.30 -28.08
C GLU A 145 -26.37 -8.03 -27.39
N GLN A 146 -27.29 -7.13 -27.07
CA GLN A 146 -27.05 -6.09 -26.06
C GLN A 146 -26.94 -6.83 -24.73
N GLN A 147 -25.72 -7.24 -24.37
CA GLN A 147 -25.44 -7.64 -23.00
C GLN A 147 -25.51 -6.39 -22.13
N ASN A 148 -26.50 -6.37 -21.25
CA ASN A 148 -26.55 -5.54 -20.07
C ASN A 148 -25.20 -5.69 -19.35
N SER A 149 -24.28 -4.75 -19.56
CA SER A 149 -23.09 -4.61 -18.73
C SER A 149 -23.55 -4.01 -17.41
N GLU A 150 -24.17 -4.84 -16.56
CA GLU A 150 -24.07 -4.61 -15.13
C GLU A 150 -22.57 -4.50 -14.86
N MET A 151 -22.10 -3.29 -14.55
CA MET A 151 -20.73 -3.10 -14.14
C MET A 151 -20.54 -3.95 -12.90
N GLN A 152 -19.93 -5.13 -13.07
CA GLN A 152 -19.30 -5.83 -11.97
C GLN A 152 -18.35 -4.79 -11.39
N GLU A 153 -18.68 -4.27 -10.21
CA GLU A 153 -17.69 -3.59 -9.40
C GLU A 153 -16.57 -4.62 -9.25
N ASP A 154 -15.49 -4.42 -10.02
CA ASP A 154 -14.28 -5.20 -9.89
C ASP A 154 -13.92 -5.16 -8.41
N GLN A 155 -14.21 -6.25 -7.71
CA GLN A 155 -13.89 -6.40 -6.29
C GLN A 155 -12.39 -6.15 -6.18
N GLU A 156 -12.03 -5.02 -5.57
CA GLU A 156 -10.64 -4.62 -5.45
C GLU A 156 -9.97 -5.63 -4.54
N GLU A 157 -9.13 -6.47 -5.13
CA GLU A 157 -8.35 -7.44 -4.39
C GLU A 157 -6.88 -7.21 -4.70
N ASP A 158 -6.17 -6.68 -3.70
CA ASP A 158 -4.73 -6.49 -3.74
C ASP A 158 -4.06 -7.17 -2.55
N TRP A 159 -2.76 -7.39 -2.69
CA TRP A 159 -1.93 -7.98 -1.66
C TRP A 159 -0.87 -6.96 -1.24
N ALA A 160 -0.62 -6.86 0.05
CA ALA A 160 0.47 -6.06 0.59
C ALA A 160 1.36 -6.93 1.48
N VAL A 161 2.62 -6.54 1.58
CA VAL A 161 3.51 -7.03 2.62
C VAL A 161 3.67 -5.94 3.67
N LEU A 162 3.49 -6.29 4.94
CA LEU A 162 3.79 -5.44 6.09
C LEU A 162 4.96 -6.05 6.84
N THR A 163 6.00 -5.27 7.08
CA THR A 163 7.15 -5.70 7.87
C THR A 163 7.13 -5.05 9.24
N ASP A 164 7.57 -5.79 10.25
CA ASP A 164 7.65 -5.37 11.64
C ASP A 164 8.93 -5.96 12.25
N ASP A 165 9.94 -5.11 12.50
CA ASP A 165 11.26 -5.55 12.95
C ASP A 165 11.42 -5.61 14.48
N GLU A 166 10.35 -5.50 15.28
CA GLU A 166 10.48 -5.75 16.73
C GLU A 166 10.73 -7.23 17.00
N GLU A 167 9.95 -8.07 16.33
CA GLU A 167 10.04 -9.54 16.41
C GLU A 167 10.39 -10.17 15.06
N GLY A 168 10.60 -9.36 14.01
CA GLY A 168 11.00 -9.81 12.67
C GLY A 168 9.85 -10.40 11.87
N HIS A 169 8.64 -9.88 12.04
CA HIS A 169 7.47 -10.37 11.30
C HIS A 169 7.44 -9.80 9.88
N VAL A 170 7.09 -10.66 8.94
CA VAL A 170 6.68 -10.32 7.58
C VAL A 170 5.29 -10.88 7.38
N LEU A 171 4.31 -9.99 7.24
CA LEU A 171 2.90 -10.32 7.09
C LEU A 171 2.50 -10.13 5.64
N VAL A 172 1.71 -11.06 5.12
CA VAL A 172 0.96 -10.89 3.88
C VAL A 172 -0.45 -10.46 4.26
N LEU A 173 -0.82 -9.27 3.80
CA LEU A 173 -2.14 -8.68 3.99
C LEU A 173 -2.93 -8.71 2.68
N ARG A 174 -4.22 -9.02 2.78
CA ARG A 174 -5.20 -8.86 1.71
C ARG A 174 -5.93 -7.53 1.89
N TRP A 175 -6.02 -6.76 0.82
CA TRP A 175 -6.76 -5.51 0.73
C TRP A 175 -8.01 -5.71 -0.12
N THR A 176 -9.17 -5.36 0.43
CA THR A 176 -10.49 -5.54 -0.20
C THR A 176 -11.06 -4.25 -0.80
N GLY A 177 -10.24 -3.20 -0.94
CA GLY A 177 -10.71 -1.84 -1.23
C GLY A 177 -11.20 -1.06 -0.01
N LYS A 178 -11.45 -1.74 1.11
CA LYS A 178 -11.94 -1.12 2.35
C LYS A 178 -11.33 -1.68 3.63
N ASP A 179 -10.88 -2.93 3.65
CA ASP A 179 -10.35 -3.60 4.83
C ASP A 179 -8.98 -4.23 4.56
N LEU A 180 -8.14 -4.32 5.60
CA LEU A 180 -6.89 -5.08 5.60
C LEU A 180 -7.02 -6.34 6.45
N GLU A 181 -6.82 -7.49 5.82
CA GLU A 181 -6.90 -8.79 6.48
C GLU A 181 -5.52 -9.47 6.45
N GLU A 182 -5.03 -9.94 7.59
CA GLU A 182 -3.83 -10.77 7.61
C GLU A 182 -4.15 -12.16 7.08
N VAL A 183 -3.46 -12.58 6.02
CA VAL A 183 -3.65 -13.88 5.38
C VAL A 183 -2.53 -14.86 5.72
N SER A 184 -1.32 -14.35 5.91
CA SER A 184 -0.18 -15.17 6.30
C SER A 184 0.86 -14.35 7.02
N ARG A 185 1.70 -15.02 7.80
CA ARG A 185 2.83 -14.41 8.51
C ARG A 185 3.99 -15.38 8.57
N VAL A 186 5.19 -14.85 8.38
CA VAL A 186 6.44 -15.51 8.73
C VAL A 186 7.22 -14.65 9.72
N THR A 187 7.94 -15.29 10.62
CA THR A 187 8.89 -14.62 11.52
C THR A 187 10.29 -14.94 11.06
N LEU A 188 11.05 -13.92 10.67
CA LEU A 188 12.46 -14.03 10.32
C LEU A 188 13.27 -14.24 11.60
N ARG A 189 13.33 -15.49 12.05
CA ARG A 189 14.23 -15.89 13.14
C ARG A 189 15.66 -15.72 12.67
N GLY A 190 16.39 -14.80 13.31
CA GLY A 190 17.83 -14.55 13.16
C GLY A 190 18.52 -15.35 12.05
N ALA A 191 18.27 -14.98 10.79
CA ALA A 191 18.94 -15.59 9.65
C ALA A 191 20.44 -15.19 9.57
N TYR A 192 20.90 -14.40 10.54
CA TYR A 192 22.29 -14.24 10.92
C TYR A 192 22.43 -14.76 12.35
N GLY A 193 23.04 -15.93 12.49
CA GLY A 193 23.06 -16.72 13.72
C GLY A 193 23.49 -15.95 14.96
N GLY A 194 22.63 -16.00 15.98
CA GLY A 194 22.97 -15.70 17.36
C GLY A 194 22.04 -16.51 18.25
N GLU A 195 22.61 -17.41 19.05
CA GLU A 195 21.87 -18.25 19.99
C GLU A 195 20.99 -17.41 20.93
N ALA A 196 19.92 -18.05 21.41
CA ALA A 196 18.96 -17.47 22.31
C ALA A 196 19.64 -16.96 23.60
N GLY A 197 19.47 -15.65 23.84
CA GLY A 197 19.87 -14.99 25.08
C GLY A 197 21.16 -14.21 24.95
N LYS A 198 21.05 -12.91 24.63
CA LYS A 198 21.59 -11.76 25.39
C LYS A 198 21.58 -10.47 24.54
N GLU A 199 21.20 -9.38 25.22
CA GLU A 199 21.35 -7.96 24.90
C GLU A 199 20.36 -7.26 23.93
N GLU A 200 19.90 -6.07 24.37
CA GLU A 200 19.31 -5.02 23.53
C GLU A 200 20.25 -4.75 22.35
N GLY A 201 19.95 -5.30 21.18
CA GLY A 201 20.84 -5.23 20.03
C GLY A 201 20.86 -6.45 19.12
N GLN A 202 20.17 -7.54 19.45
CA GLN A 202 19.96 -8.62 18.47
C GLN A 202 19.25 -8.06 17.23
N GLN A 203 19.94 -8.10 16.09
CA GLN A 203 19.42 -7.67 14.79
C GLN A 203 18.26 -8.58 14.40
N VAL A 204 17.05 -8.16 14.76
CA VAL A 204 15.83 -8.73 14.22
C VAL A 204 15.69 -8.20 12.79
N GLY A 205 15.40 -9.09 11.84
CA GLY A 205 15.24 -8.74 10.43
C GLY A 205 13.91 -8.03 10.15
N ALA A 206 13.50 -7.99 8.87
CA ALA A 206 12.21 -7.44 8.43
C ALA A 206 12.07 -5.91 8.52
N SER A 207 13.08 -5.15 8.09
CA SER A 207 12.91 -3.70 7.96
C SER A 207 12.06 -3.30 6.74
N HIS A 208 12.25 -4.01 5.63
CA HIS A 208 11.52 -3.84 4.37
C HIS A 208 11.39 -5.18 3.67
N ALA A 209 10.36 -5.32 2.84
CA ALA A 209 10.19 -6.46 1.96
C ALA A 209 9.79 -5.97 0.56
N ILE A 210 10.18 -6.74 -0.44
CA ILE A 210 9.74 -6.56 -1.82
C ILE A 210 9.10 -7.84 -2.31
N TRP A 211 8.19 -7.69 -3.26
CA TRP A 211 7.61 -8.81 -3.98
C TRP A 211 8.47 -9.13 -5.21
N LEU A 212 8.62 -10.41 -5.48
CA LEU A 212 9.13 -10.93 -6.76
C LEU A 212 8.01 -11.74 -7.40
N SER A 213 7.76 -11.55 -8.69
CA SER A 213 6.89 -12.44 -9.48
C SER A 213 7.48 -12.68 -10.86
#